data_AF-A0A7V0NHG0-F1
#
_entry.id   AF-A0A7V0NHG0-F1
#
_cell.length_a   1.000
_cell.length_b   1.000
_cell.length_c   1.000
_cell.angle_alpha   90.00
_cell.angle_beta   90.00
_cell.angle_gamma   90.00
#
_symmetry.space_group_name_H-M   'P 1'
#
loop_
_entity.id
_entity.type
_entity.pdbx_description
1 polymer ?
#
loop_
_entity_poly.entity_id
_entity_poly.type
_entity_poly.pdbx_seq_one_letter_code
_entity_poly.pdbx_strand_id
1 'polypeptide(L)'
;MIVLGVETSCDETSVALVDDAGSVLGELVYSQTVHSRYGGVVPELASRHHIRKLYPMTRDLLDSAGVLYDEIGAVAVTAGPGLPGSLLVGTTFAKGFAYPGQKPIIAVNHLEGHIFAAKLACPGFEPPFLALLVSGGHTDIVMVRRWGEYEVLGSTRDDACGEAFDKVAKILGLPYPGGPQIQRCAEDGDPQFINFPRAMLKSGDFDFSFSGLKTAVLNLVYRMGEDDVRRHLADICASFQEAVVDTLVGKLRAAVSHCGTDRVAIVGGVAANKRLRQVASQQGWNLCIPPIKYCTDNATVIALAGAFHLRRGEKTPYDFMINPAWRLGEKLET
;
A
#
# COMPACT_ATOMS: atom_id res chain seq x y z
N MET A 1 -0.83 -18.24 -19.96
CA MET A 1 -1.74 -17.11 -20.27
C MET A 1 -1.12 -15.82 -19.75
N ILE A 2 -1.16 -14.71 -20.48
CA ILE A 2 -0.64 -13.41 -20.00
C ILE A 2 -1.77 -12.55 -19.45
N VAL A 3 -1.59 -11.97 -18.26
CA VAL A 3 -2.52 -11.03 -17.62
C VAL A 3 -1.91 -9.64 -17.62
N LEU A 4 -2.64 -8.66 -18.16
CA LEU A 4 -2.31 -7.24 -18.03
C LEU A 4 -2.89 -6.70 -16.73
N GLY A 5 -2.04 -6.24 -15.81
CA GLY A 5 -2.43 -5.48 -14.62
C GLY A 5 -2.52 -3.99 -14.91
N VAL A 6 -3.47 -3.30 -14.29
CA VAL A 6 -3.64 -1.85 -14.32
C VAL A 6 -3.88 -1.32 -12.90
N GLU A 7 -3.04 -0.38 -12.46
CA GLU A 7 -3.14 0.26 -11.15
C GLU A 7 -3.15 1.79 -11.30
N THR A 8 -4.21 2.41 -10.78
CA THR A 8 -4.47 3.86 -10.79
C THR A 8 -5.31 4.29 -9.59
N SER A 9 -5.14 3.68 -8.41
CA SER A 9 -5.94 3.96 -7.22
C SER A 9 -5.67 5.36 -6.64
N CYS A 10 -4.42 5.85 -6.74
CA CYS A 10 -3.98 7.10 -6.11
C CYS A 10 -3.16 7.97 -7.08
N ASP A 11 -1.83 8.00 -6.94
CA ASP A 11 -0.92 8.87 -7.70
C ASP A 11 0.22 8.12 -8.43
N GLU A 12 0.20 6.79 -8.39
CA GLU A 12 0.96 5.91 -9.27
C GLU A 12 0.12 5.48 -10.47
N THR A 13 0.61 5.73 -11.69
CA THR A 13 0.10 5.03 -12.87
C THR A 13 0.98 3.83 -13.12
N SER A 14 0.44 2.62 -13.05
CA SER A 14 1.23 1.42 -13.32
C SER A 14 0.50 0.44 -14.22
N VAL A 15 1.30 -0.24 -15.05
CA VAL A 15 0.88 -1.36 -15.88
C VAL A 15 1.92 -2.47 -15.78
N ALA A 16 1.48 -3.72 -15.77
CA ALA A 16 2.37 -4.87 -15.66
C ALA A 16 1.84 -6.06 -16.45
N LEU A 17 2.75 -6.92 -16.91
CA LEU A 17 2.44 -8.20 -17.56
C LEU A 17 2.93 -9.32 -16.66
N VAL A 18 2.03 -10.25 -16.34
CA VAL A 18 2.33 -11.45 -15.54
C VAL A 18 1.81 -12.68 -16.27
N ASP A 19 2.61 -13.76 -16.28
CA ASP A 19 2.18 -15.04 -16.85
C ASP A 19 1.34 -15.88 -15.86
N ASP A 20 0.90 -17.05 -16.31
CA ASP A 20 0.10 -17.97 -15.50
C ASP A 20 0.89 -18.69 -14.40
N ALA A 21 2.22 -18.74 -14.51
CA ALA A 21 3.11 -19.21 -13.45
C ALA A 21 3.32 -18.13 -12.36
N GLY A 22 2.94 -16.88 -12.63
CA GLY A 22 3.17 -15.75 -11.74
C GLY A 22 4.51 -15.04 -11.97
N SER A 23 5.18 -15.31 -13.10
CA SER A 23 6.39 -14.62 -13.50
C SER A 23 6.05 -13.24 -14.06
N VAL A 24 6.83 -12.23 -13.66
CA VAL A 24 6.69 -10.86 -14.16
C VAL A 24 7.41 -10.75 -15.51
N LEU A 25 6.65 -10.50 -16.57
CA LEU A 25 7.18 -10.32 -17.94
C LEU A 25 7.62 -8.88 -18.20
N GLY A 26 7.03 -7.93 -17.50
CA GLY A 26 7.42 -6.52 -17.54
C GLY A 26 6.53 -5.67 -16.63
N GLU A 27 7.07 -4.55 -16.16
CA GLU A 27 6.35 -3.58 -15.34
C GLU A 27 6.79 -2.16 -15.69
N LEU A 28 5.84 -1.23 -15.74
CA LEU A 28 6.12 0.20 -15.78
C LEU A 28 5.34 0.90 -14.67
N VAL A 29 6.00 1.82 -13.99
CA VAL A 29 5.43 2.64 -12.92
C VAL A 29 5.79 4.11 -13.18
N TYR A 30 4.79 4.98 -13.10
CA TYR A 30 4.96 6.43 -13.14
C TYR A 30 4.34 7.05 -11.90
N SER A 31 5.20 7.52 -10.98
CA SER A 31 4.79 8.28 -9.80
C SER A 31 4.63 9.77 -10.12
N GLN A 32 3.54 10.37 -9.65
CA GLN A 32 3.17 11.74 -9.99
C GLN A 32 3.78 12.77 -9.03
N THR A 33 5.00 13.22 -9.34
CA THR A 33 5.74 14.20 -8.53
C THR A 33 5.10 15.61 -8.45
N VAL A 34 4.03 15.87 -9.21
CA VAL A 34 3.31 17.16 -9.20
C VAL A 34 2.70 17.48 -7.83
N HIS A 35 2.34 16.45 -7.05
CA HIS A 35 1.69 16.57 -5.75
C HIS A 35 2.58 17.15 -4.65
N SER A 36 3.91 17.02 -4.78
CA SER A 36 4.87 17.57 -3.80
C SER A 36 4.72 19.08 -3.60
N ARG A 37 4.28 19.83 -4.63
CA ARG A 37 4.04 21.28 -4.55
C ARG A 37 2.83 21.66 -3.70
N TYR A 38 1.91 20.73 -3.52
CA TYR A 38 0.66 20.93 -2.77
C TYR A 38 0.73 20.30 -1.37
N GLY A 39 1.78 19.52 -1.08
CA GLY A 39 1.97 18.84 0.20
C GLY A 39 0.98 17.70 0.42
N GLY A 40 0.51 17.08 -0.67
CA GLY A 40 -0.47 15.99 -0.67
C GLY A 40 -1.06 15.77 -2.07
N VAL A 41 -1.69 14.61 -2.28
CA VAL A 41 -2.30 14.25 -3.57
C VAL A 41 -3.48 15.16 -3.89
N VAL A 42 -3.48 15.76 -5.09
CA VAL A 42 -4.59 16.54 -5.63
C VAL A 42 -5.42 15.66 -6.57
N PRO A 43 -6.65 15.22 -6.20
CA PRO A 43 -7.38 14.18 -6.93
C PRO A 43 -7.61 14.46 -8.42
N GLU A 44 -7.91 15.71 -8.78
CA GLU A 44 -8.13 16.12 -10.17
C GLU A 44 -6.84 16.05 -11.00
N LEU A 45 -5.71 16.48 -10.43
CA LEU A 45 -4.42 16.36 -11.11
C LEU A 45 -4.03 14.88 -11.29
N ALA A 46 -4.32 14.05 -10.28
CA ALA A 46 -4.04 12.64 -10.33
C ALA A 46 -4.78 11.94 -11.49
N SER A 47 -6.08 12.16 -11.56
CA SER A 47 -6.94 11.66 -12.64
C SER A 47 -6.40 12.05 -14.03
N ARG A 48 -6.02 13.33 -14.22
CA ARG A 48 -5.45 13.82 -15.49
C ARG A 48 -4.12 13.18 -15.85
N HIS A 49 -3.28 12.88 -14.87
CA HIS A 49 -2.00 12.22 -15.11
C HIS A 49 -2.21 10.76 -15.53
N HIS A 50 -3.13 10.03 -14.90
CA HIS A 50 -3.48 8.66 -15.34
C HIS A 50 -3.94 8.63 -16.80
N ILE A 51 -4.83 9.55 -17.21
CA ILE A 51 -5.32 9.64 -18.60
C ILE A 51 -4.16 9.83 -19.59
N ARG A 52 -3.20 10.70 -19.25
CA ARG A 52 -2.05 10.99 -20.11
C ARG A 52 -1.05 9.84 -20.20
N LYS A 53 -1.05 8.93 -19.22
CA LYS A 53 0.04 7.95 -19.01
C LYS A 53 -0.35 6.52 -19.33
N LEU A 54 -1.58 6.10 -19.02
CA LEU A 54 -2.01 4.71 -19.19
C LEU A 54 -1.79 4.16 -20.59
N TYR A 55 -2.31 4.84 -21.62
CA TYR A 55 -2.20 4.35 -23.00
C TYR A 55 -0.74 4.30 -23.49
N PRO A 56 0.06 5.40 -23.42
CA PRO A 56 1.46 5.34 -23.82
C PRO A 56 2.26 4.29 -23.06
N MET A 57 2.09 4.20 -21.73
CA MET A 57 2.80 3.20 -20.92
C MET A 57 2.41 1.78 -21.27
N THR A 58 1.14 1.51 -21.55
CA THR A 58 0.71 0.15 -21.95
C THR A 58 1.34 -0.24 -23.27
N ARG A 59 1.36 0.66 -24.25
CA ARG A 59 2.02 0.42 -25.53
C ARG A 59 3.53 0.18 -25.34
N ASP A 60 4.21 1.08 -24.62
CA ASP A 60 5.64 0.97 -24.39
C ASP A 60 6.00 -0.33 -23.63
N LEU A 61 5.15 -0.76 -22.69
CA LEU A 61 5.29 -2.06 -21.99
C LEU A 61 5.18 -3.23 -22.95
N LEU A 62 4.11 -3.29 -23.76
CA LEU A 62 3.89 -4.35 -24.75
C LEU A 62 5.05 -4.44 -25.76
N ASP A 63 5.50 -3.29 -26.28
CA ASP A 63 6.62 -3.20 -27.21
C ASP A 63 7.92 -3.69 -26.55
N SER A 64 8.21 -3.25 -25.32
CA SER A 64 9.42 -3.66 -24.59
C SER A 64 9.45 -5.14 -24.20
N ALA A 65 8.28 -5.72 -23.93
CA ALA A 65 8.12 -7.14 -23.61
C ALA A 65 8.02 -8.03 -24.85
N GLY A 66 7.87 -7.43 -26.05
CA GLY A 66 7.63 -8.16 -27.29
C GLY A 66 6.30 -8.93 -27.30
N VAL A 67 5.28 -8.43 -26.60
CA VAL A 67 3.97 -9.09 -26.44
C VAL A 67 2.93 -8.38 -27.29
N LEU A 68 2.24 -9.14 -28.14
CA LEU A 68 1.14 -8.63 -28.95
C LEU A 68 -0.18 -8.60 -28.15
N TYR A 69 -1.11 -7.74 -28.59
CA TYR A 69 -2.45 -7.65 -27.99
C TYR A 69 -3.18 -9.01 -27.88
N ASP A 70 -3.05 -9.84 -28.92
CA ASP A 70 -3.74 -11.14 -28.98
C ASP A 70 -3.19 -12.16 -27.98
N GLU A 71 -1.94 -12.00 -27.53
CA GLU A 71 -1.31 -12.87 -26.53
C GLU A 71 -1.77 -12.56 -25.10
N ILE A 72 -2.33 -11.35 -24.87
CA ILE A 72 -2.95 -10.99 -23.59
C ILE A 72 -4.24 -11.80 -23.42
N GLY A 73 -4.28 -12.69 -22.44
CA GLY A 73 -5.45 -13.53 -22.19
C GLY A 73 -6.51 -12.88 -21.32
N ALA A 74 -6.14 -11.92 -20.46
CA ALA A 74 -7.06 -11.25 -19.56
C ALA A 74 -6.51 -9.90 -19.05
N VAL A 75 -7.37 -9.09 -18.43
CA VAL A 75 -7.01 -7.84 -17.78
C VAL A 75 -7.42 -7.86 -16.31
N ALA A 76 -6.51 -7.47 -15.43
CA ALA A 76 -6.77 -7.24 -14.02
C ALA A 76 -6.63 -5.75 -13.72
N VAL A 77 -7.60 -5.16 -13.03
CA VAL A 77 -7.61 -3.72 -12.77
C VAL A 77 -8.07 -3.42 -11.36
N THR A 78 -7.40 -2.46 -10.71
CA THR A 78 -7.83 -1.97 -9.41
C THR A 78 -9.17 -1.26 -9.52
N ALA A 79 -10.19 -1.78 -8.82
CA ALA A 79 -11.53 -1.19 -8.79
C ALA A 79 -11.85 -0.50 -7.46
N GLY A 80 -10.95 -0.60 -6.48
CA GLY A 80 -11.06 0.06 -5.18
C GLY A 80 -10.28 -0.68 -4.10
N PRO A 81 -10.12 -0.09 -2.89
CA PRO A 81 -10.44 1.30 -2.57
C PRO A 81 -9.46 2.28 -3.23
N GLY A 82 -9.79 3.57 -3.24
CA GLY A 82 -8.95 4.59 -3.87
C GLY A 82 -9.71 5.85 -4.27
N LEU A 83 -9.03 6.78 -4.95
CA LEU A 83 -9.61 8.03 -5.44
C LEU A 83 -10.60 7.73 -6.58
N PRO A 84 -11.88 8.17 -6.49
CA PRO A 84 -12.91 7.81 -7.48
C PRO A 84 -12.53 8.16 -8.93
N GLY A 85 -11.98 9.37 -9.15
CA GLY A 85 -11.55 9.82 -10.47
C GLY A 85 -10.40 8.97 -11.04
N SER A 86 -9.42 8.64 -10.19
CA SER A 86 -8.27 7.81 -10.59
C SER A 86 -8.69 6.37 -10.88
N LEU A 87 -9.53 5.76 -10.04
CA LEU A 87 -10.09 4.41 -10.26
C LEU A 87 -10.92 4.34 -11.56
N LEU A 88 -11.73 5.35 -11.84
CA LEU A 88 -12.56 5.40 -13.04
C LEU A 88 -11.68 5.38 -14.30
N VAL A 89 -10.56 6.10 -14.30
CA VAL A 89 -9.63 6.14 -15.44
C VAL A 89 -9.03 4.76 -15.71
N GLY A 90 -8.54 4.05 -14.69
CA GLY A 90 -7.99 2.69 -14.85
C GLY A 90 -9.03 1.68 -15.30
N THR A 91 -10.19 1.66 -14.65
CA THR A 91 -11.27 0.69 -14.97
C THR A 91 -11.86 0.90 -16.36
N THR A 92 -12.08 2.15 -16.78
CA THR A 92 -12.57 2.45 -18.15
C THR A 92 -11.53 2.08 -19.21
N PHE A 93 -10.25 2.36 -18.96
CA PHE A 93 -9.15 1.94 -19.84
C PHE A 93 -9.09 0.41 -19.96
N ALA A 94 -9.11 -0.31 -18.83
CA ALA A 94 -9.05 -1.77 -18.79
C ALA A 94 -10.22 -2.42 -19.55
N LYS A 95 -11.44 -1.91 -19.35
CA LYS A 95 -12.63 -2.36 -20.09
C LYS A 95 -12.48 -2.10 -21.59
N GLY A 96 -12.05 -0.89 -21.97
CA GLY A 96 -11.81 -0.52 -23.37
C GLY A 96 -10.73 -1.38 -24.05
N PHE A 97 -9.67 -1.75 -23.33
CA PHE A 97 -8.63 -2.65 -23.83
C PHE A 97 -9.14 -4.08 -23.99
N ALA A 98 -9.89 -4.60 -23.01
CA ALA A 98 -10.34 -5.98 -23.00
C ALA A 98 -11.49 -6.27 -23.99
N TYR A 99 -12.38 -5.29 -24.22
CA TYR A 99 -13.64 -5.47 -24.94
C TYR A 99 -13.52 -5.93 -26.39
N PRO A 100 -12.61 -5.40 -27.24
CA PRO A 100 -12.51 -5.83 -28.65
C PRO A 100 -12.24 -7.34 -28.81
N GLY A 101 -11.39 -7.90 -27.94
CA GLY A 101 -11.09 -9.33 -27.91
C GLY A 101 -11.99 -10.15 -26.98
N GLN A 102 -13.02 -9.53 -26.37
CA GLN A 102 -13.88 -10.14 -25.33
C GLN A 102 -13.05 -10.82 -24.22
N LYS A 103 -11.90 -10.22 -23.87
CA LYS A 103 -10.95 -10.79 -22.92
C LYS A 103 -11.59 -10.75 -21.51
N PRO A 104 -11.47 -11.79 -20.67
CA PRO A 104 -11.90 -11.72 -19.28
C PRO A 104 -11.28 -10.52 -18.54
N ILE A 105 -12.07 -9.91 -17.66
CA ILE A 105 -11.61 -8.85 -16.76
C ILE A 105 -11.81 -9.27 -15.31
N ILE A 106 -10.86 -8.89 -14.45
CA ILE A 106 -10.95 -9.02 -13.00
C ILE A 106 -10.85 -7.65 -12.37
N ALA A 107 -11.90 -7.26 -11.65
CA ALA A 107 -11.81 -6.17 -10.69
C ALA A 107 -11.07 -6.66 -9.44
N VAL A 108 -9.98 -5.99 -9.10
CA VAL A 108 -9.10 -6.36 -7.98
C VAL A 108 -9.24 -5.34 -6.87
N ASN A 109 -9.32 -5.82 -5.63
CA ASN A 109 -9.22 -4.96 -4.45
C ASN A 109 -7.75 -4.53 -4.27
N HIS A 110 -7.48 -3.24 -4.17
CA HIS A 110 -6.14 -2.67 -4.05
C HIS A 110 -5.35 -3.25 -2.86
N LEU A 111 -6.02 -3.46 -1.72
CA LEU A 111 -5.41 -4.01 -0.51
C LEU A 111 -5.09 -5.50 -0.66
N GLU A 112 -5.93 -6.24 -1.41
CA GLU A 112 -5.62 -7.62 -1.80
C GLU A 112 -4.34 -7.65 -2.66
N GLY A 113 -4.20 -6.71 -3.60
CA GLY A 113 -2.96 -6.53 -4.35
C GLY A 113 -1.74 -6.45 -3.42
N HIS A 114 -1.75 -5.55 -2.44
CA HIS A 114 -0.66 -5.44 -1.46
C HIS A 114 -0.39 -6.75 -0.71
N ILE A 115 -1.42 -7.54 -0.36
CA ILE A 115 -1.23 -8.88 0.25
C ILE A 115 -0.54 -9.84 -0.73
N PHE A 116 -0.90 -9.81 -2.02
CA PHE A 116 -0.26 -10.62 -3.06
C PHE A 116 1.21 -10.28 -3.32
N ALA A 117 1.69 -9.10 -2.90
CA ALA A 117 3.12 -8.77 -2.90
C ALA A 117 3.95 -9.80 -2.10
N ALA A 118 3.39 -10.36 -1.03
CA ALA A 118 4.05 -11.39 -0.23
C ALA A 118 4.28 -12.68 -1.03
N LYS A 119 3.30 -13.08 -1.87
CA LYS A 119 3.40 -14.26 -2.73
C LYS A 119 4.54 -14.14 -3.73
N LEU A 120 4.75 -12.94 -4.27
CA LEU A 120 5.84 -12.63 -5.20
C LEU A 120 7.21 -12.60 -4.52
N ALA A 121 7.28 -11.96 -3.35
CA ALA A 121 8.54 -11.71 -2.66
C ALA A 121 9.09 -12.92 -1.91
N CYS A 122 8.21 -13.80 -1.41
CA CYS A 122 8.55 -14.89 -0.51
C CYS A 122 7.96 -16.21 -1.03
N PRO A 123 8.61 -16.88 -2.00
CA PRO A 123 8.15 -18.18 -2.49
C PRO A 123 7.98 -19.19 -1.36
N GLY A 124 6.83 -19.87 -1.31
CA GLY A 124 6.47 -20.81 -0.25
C GLY A 124 5.82 -20.18 0.99
N PHE A 125 5.68 -18.85 1.03
CA PHE A 125 4.92 -18.15 2.06
C PHE A 125 3.41 -18.28 1.80
N GLU A 126 2.83 -19.34 2.33
CA GLU A 126 1.41 -19.67 2.12
C GLU A 126 0.55 -19.36 3.37
N PRO A 127 -0.76 -19.13 3.23
CA PRO A 127 -1.70 -19.03 4.35
C PRO A 127 -1.71 -20.29 5.23
N PRO A 128 -2.09 -20.18 6.53
CA PRO A 128 -2.56 -18.98 7.20
C PRO A 128 -1.42 -18.07 7.69
N PHE A 129 -1.60 -16.75 7.57
CA PHE A 129 -0.66 -15.75 8.09
C PHE A 129 -1.37 -14.44 8.45
N LEU A 130 -0.71 -13.62 9.26
CA LEU A 130 -1.15 -12.25 9.53
C LEU A 130 -0.49 -11.28 8.55
N ALA A 131 -1.27 -10.44 7.90
CA ALA A 131 -0.77 -9.32 7.10
C ALA A 131 -0.95 -8.02 7.88
N LEU A 132 0.14 -7.28 8.10
CA LEU A 132 0.10 -5.88 8.48
C LEU A 132 0.15 -5.04 7.20
N LEU A 133 -1.00 -4.49 6.81
CA LEU A 133 -1.15 -3.55 5.71
C LEU A 133 -0.89 -2.14 6.23
N VAL A 134 0.19 -1.50 5.79
CA VAL A 134 0.56 -0.14 6.21
C VAL A 134 0.92 0.72 4.99
N SER A 135 -0.05 1.49 4.51
CA SER A 135 0.09 2.37 3.34
C SER A 135 -0.16 3.84 3.70
N GLY A 136 -0.23 4.71 2.70
CA GLY A 136 -0.62 6.11 2.88
C GLY A 136 -2.01 6.27 3.48
N GLY A 137 -2.97 5.43 3.06
CA GLY A 137 -4.38 5.52 3.45
C GLY A 137 -4.92 4.36 4.27
N HIS A 138 -4.12 3.33 4.56
CA HIS A 138 -4.58 2.14 5.27
C HIS A 138 -3.58 1.70 6.35
N THR A 139 -4.11 1.27 7.48
CA THR A 139 -3.38 0.58 8.55
C THR A 139 -4.28 -0.52 9.09
N ASP A 140 -4.06 -1.76 8.65
CA ASP A 140 -4.90 -2.89 8.99
C ASP A 140 -4.07 -4.09 9.42
N ILE A 141 -4.58 -4.86 10.38
CA ILE A 141 -4.14 -6.23 10.65
C ILE A 141 -5.18 -7.17 10.07
N VAL A 142 -4.75 -8.03 9.15
CA VAL A 142 -5.62 -8.96 8.43
C VAL A 142 -5.14 -10.38 8.66
N MET A 143 -6.05 -11.26 9.08
CA MET A 143 -5.85 -12.70 9.01
C MET A 143 -6.13 -13.17 7.59
N VAL A 144 -5.09 -13.64 6.91
CA VAL A 144 -5.20 -14.29 5.61
C VAL A 144 -5.38 -15.79 5.87
N ARG A 145 -6.63 -16.28 5.80
CA ARG A 145 -6.95 -17.69 6.06
C ARG A 145 -6.54 -18.56 4.88
N ARG A 146 -6.84 -18.06 3.67
CA ARG A 146 -6.45 -18.60 2.36
C ARG A 146 -6.31 -17.43 1.40
N TRP A 147 -5.66 -17.62 0.27
CA TRP A 147 -5.66 -16.61 -0.79
C TRP A 147 -7.11 -16.36 -1.25
N GLY A 148 -7.53 -15.08 -1.22
CA GLY A 148 -8.91 -14.67 -1.48
C GLY A 148 -9.86 -14.79 -0.29
N GLU A 149 -9.40 -15.20 0.90
CA GLU A 149 -10.20 -15.28 2.13
C GLU A 149 -9.53 -14.47 3.25
N TYR A 150 -10.07 -13.28 3.49
CA TYR A 150 -9.48 -12.27 4.39
C TYR A 150 -10.43 -11.93 5.55
N GLU A 151 -9.86 -11.81 6.74
CA GLU A 151 -10.56 -11.34 7.94
C GLU A 151 -9.79 -10.17 8.54
N VAL A 152 -10.38 -8.98 8.51
CA VAL A 152 -9.79 -7.79 9.11
C VAL A 152 -9.98 -7.86 10.64
N LEU A 153 -8.87 -7.97 11.37
CA LEU A 153 -8.86 -8.08 12.83
C LEU A 153 -8.87 -6.73 13.53
N GLY A 154 -8.27 -5.72 12.89
CA GLY A 154 -8.24 -4.35 13.39
C GLY A 154 -7.78 -3.38 12.33
N SER A 155 -8.26 -2.14 12.45
CA SER A 155 -8.03 -1.06 11.49
C SER A 155 -7.70 0.24 12.21
N THR A 156 -7.14 1.21 11.50
CA THR A 156 -7.06 2.57 12.05
C THR A 156 -8.45 3.16 12.25
N ARG A 157 -8.67 3.83 13.38
CA ARG A 157 -9.90 4.59 13.67
C ARG A 157 -9.82 6.04 13.19
N ASP A 158 -8.63 6.50 12.83
CA ASP A 158 -8.37 7.88 12.40
C ASP A 158 -7.36 7.93 11.24
N ASP A 159 -6.23 8.60 11.42
CA ASP A 159 -5.20 8.72 10.41
C ASP A 159 -4.57 7.34 10.14
N ALA A 160 -4.33 7.05 8.87
CA ALA A 160 -3.45 5.94 8.52
C ALA A 160 -2.00 6.25 8.91
N CYS A 161 -1.18 5.20 9.00
CA CYS A 161 0.21 5.31 9.42
C CYS A 161 1.01 6.20 8.47
N GLY A 162 0.87 5.99 7.15
CA GLY A 162 1.54 6.82 6.15
C GLY A 162 1.07 8.28 6.19
N GLU A 163 -0.23 8.51 6.36
CA GLU A 163 -0.78 9.86 6.53
C GLU A 163 -0.23 10.56 7.79
N ALA A 164 -0.03 9.83 8.89
CA ALA A 164 0.59 10.38 10.09
C ALA A 164 2.05 10.82 9.82
N PHE A 165 2.83 10.02 9.07
CA PHE A 165 4.16 10.42 8.62
C PHE A 165 4.12 11.69 7.76
N ASP A 166 3.20 11.78 6.80
CA ASP A 166 3.09 12.94 5.91
C ASP A 166 2.69 14.22 6.67
N LYS A 167 1.74 14.11 7.60
CA LYS A 167 1.29 15.22 8.45
C LYS A 167 2.40 15.71 9.38
N VAL A 168 3.13 14.80 10.01
CA VAL A 168 4.25 15.16 10.89
C VAL A 168 5.41 15.76 10.10
N ALA A 169 5.72 15.23 8.92
CA ALA A 169 6.75 15.80 8.05
C ALA A 169 6.42 17.26 7.70
N LYS A 170 5.16 17.53 7.35
CA LYS A 170 4.68 18.89 7.07
C LYS A 170 4.83 19.83 8.27
N ILE A 171 4.51 19.37 9.49
CA ILE A 171 4.67 20.17 10.72
C ILE A 171 6.14 20.52 10.96
N LEU A 172 7.05 19.59 10.64
CA LEU A 172 8.50 19.74 10.80
C LEU A 172 9.17 20.46 9.62
N GLY A 173 8.40 20.93 8.64
CA GLY A 173 8.93 21.62 7.45
C GLY A 173 9.65 20.70 6.46
N LEU A 174 9.43 19.39 6.53
CA LEU A 174 10.01 18.41 5.61
C LEU A 174 9.18 18.27 4.32
N PRO A 175 9.81 17.93 3.18
CA PRO A 175 9.11 17.74 1.91
C PRO A 175 8.09 16.58 1.90
N TYR A 176 7.12 16.65 0.99
CA TYR A 176 6.21 15.54 0.67
C TYR A 176 6.79 14.65 -0.46
N PRO A 177 6.67 13.31 -0.39
CA PRO A 177 6.03 12.51 0.67
C PRO A 177 6.89 12.43 1.93
N GLY A 178 6.24 12.48 3.10
CA GLY A 178 6.86 12.67 4.41
C GLY A 178 7.49 11.42 5.01
N GLY A 179 6.94 10.23 4.74
CA GLY A 179 7.49 8.96 5.24
C GLY A 179 8.99 8.78 4.99
N PRO A 180 9.47 8.86 3.73
CA PRO A 180 10.89 8.78 3.41
C PRO A 180 11.74 9.90 4.04
N GLN A 181 11.19 11.12 4.17
CA GLN A 181 11.93 12.25 4.75
C GLN A 181 12.11 12.08 6.26
N ILE A 182 11.06 11.70 6.98
CA ILE A 182 11.16 11.40 8.42
C ILE A 182 12.13 10.25 8.64
N GLN A 183 12.06 9.18 7.83
CA GLN A 183 13.02 8.09 7.97
C GLN A 183 14.46 8.57 7.81
N ARG A 184 14.77 9.30 6.75
CA ARG A 184 16.12 9.80 6.50
C ARG A 184 16.58 10.74 7.62
N CYS A 185 15.70 11.61 8.11
CA CYS A 185 16.00 12.51 9.21
C CYS A 185 16.22 11.77 10.55
N ALA A 186 15.51 10.67 10.77
CA ALA A 186 15.61 9.86 11.98
C ALA A 186 16.90 9.02 12.07
N GLU A 187 17.63 8.81 10.96
CA GLU A 187 18.83 7.95 10.95
C GLU A 187 19.93 8.44 11.93
N ASP A 188 20.02 9.74 12.17
CA ASP A 188 21.00 10.37 13.05
C ASP A 188 20.42 10.84 14.40
N GLY A 189 19.16 10.52 14.69
CA GLY A 189 18.45 11.01 15.89
C GLY A 189 18.41 10.01 17.04
N ASP A 190 18.27 10.52 18.27
CA ASP A 190 17.98 9.68 19.44
C ASP A 190 16.47 9.34 19.53
N PRO A 191 16.08 8.06 19.37
CA PRO A 191 14.67 7.65 19.46
C PRO A 191 14.09 7.75 20.88
N GLN A 192 14.93 7.97 21.89
CA GLN A 192 14.53 8.12 23.29
C GLN A 192 14.42 9.58 23.74
N PHE A 193 14.77 10.54 22.87
CA PHE A 193 14.76 11.96 23.20
C PHE A 193 13.39 12.45 23.69
N ILE A 194 12.30 11.99 23.05
CA ILE A 194 10.92 12.33 23.42
C ILE A 194 10.05 11.09 23.47
N ASN A 195 9.35 10.92 24.59
CA ASN A 195 8.39 9.84 24.74
C ASN A 195 7.00 10.24 24.19
N PHE A 196 6.80 10.11 22.88
CA PHE A 196 5.48 10.29 22.26
C PHE A 196 4.48 9.20 22.67
N PRO A 197 3.16 9.48 22.69
CA PRO A 197 2.16 8.50 23.11
C PRO A 197 2.03 7.33 22.13
N ARG A 198 2.00 6.09 22.63
CA ARG A 198 1.66 4.88 21.85
C ARG A 198 0.16 4.59 22.01
N ALA A 199 -0.67 5.35 21.28
CA ALA A 199 -2.13 5.31 21.44
C ALA A 199 -2.69 3.90 21.16
N MET A 200 -3.74 3.54 21.89
CA MET A 200 -4.45 2.25 21.78
C MET A 200 -3.60 0.99 22.04
N LEU A 201 -2.31 1.07 22.35
CA LEU A 201 -1.48 -0.13 22.55
C LEU A 201 -2.00 -1.09 23.63
N LYS A 202 -2.76 -0.56 24.60
CA LYS A 202 -3.35 -1.31 25.73
C LYS A 202 -4.88 -1.42 25.67
N SER A 203 -5.51 -1.15 24.52
CA SER A 203 -6.98 -1.15 24.39
C SER A 203 -7.63 -2.54 24.44
N GLY A 204 -6.85 -3.62 24.25
CA GLY A 204 -7.37 -5.00 24.19
C GLY A 204 -7.94 -5.41 22.82
N ASP A 205 -8.14 -4.45 21.91
CA ASP A 205 -8.44 -4.68 20.50
C ASP A 205 -7.17 -4.57 19.62
N PHE A 206 -7.30 -4.80 18.31
CA PHE A 206 -6.22 -4.68 17.33
C PHE A 206 -6.25 -3.38 16.54
N ASP A 207 -7.11 -2.43 16.93
CA ASP A 207 -7.28 -1.16 16.23
C ASP A 207 -6.14 -0.19 16.51
N PHE A 208 -5.93 0.75 15.57
CA PHE A 208 -4.90 1.78 15.64
C PHE A 208 -5.49 3.19 15.77
N SER A 209 -4.67 4.11 16.27
CA SER A 209 -4.93 5.56 16.25
C SER A 209 -3.60 6.30 16.21
N PHE A 210 -3.43 7.17 15.21
CA PHE A 210 -2.20 7.95 15.01
C PHE A 210 -2.45 9.47 15.02
N SER A 211 -3.71 9.92 14.93
CA SER A 211 -4.05 11.35 14.93
C SER A 211 -3.52 12.10 16.16
N GLY A 212 -3.47 11.43 17.33
CA GLY A 212 -2.93 11.98 18.57
C GLY A 212 -1.43 12.28 18.50
N LEU A 213 -0.65 11.54 17.71
CA LEU A 213 0.78 11.77 17.54
C LEU A 213 1.05 13.10 16.84
N LYS A 214 0.28 13.42 15.80
CA LYS A 214 0.37 14.70 15.10
C LYS A 214 0.20 15.87 16.09
N THR A 215 -0.81 15.79 16.95
CA THR A 215 -1.09 16.81 17.96
C THR A 215 0.04 16.91 18.99
N ALA A 216 0.60 15.78 19.42
CA ALA A 216 1.74 15.75 20.34
C ALA A 216 2.98 16.43 19.74
N VAL A 217 3.29 16.17 18.46
CA VAL A 217 4.40 16.83 17.74
C VAL A 217 4.14 18.32 17.57
N LEU A 218 2.92 18.72 17.17
CA LEU A 218 2.58 20.13 17.02
C LEU A 218 2.77 20.92 18.33
N ASN A 219 2.29 20.37 19.45
CA ASN A 219 2.43 20.97 20.77
C ASN A 219 3.88 21.02 21.26
N LEU A 220 4.71 20.06 20.84
CA LEU A 220 6.15 20.09 21.11
C LEU A 220 6.81 21.25 20.35
N VAL A 221 6.59 21.31 19.03
CA VAL A 221 7.15 22.35 18.16
C VAL A 221 6.79 23.75 18.66
N TYR A 222 5.53 23.95 19.06
CA TYR A 222 5.07 25.21 19.64
C TYR A 222 5.80 25.60 20.94
N ARG A 223 6.17 24.61 21.78
CA ARG A 223 6.85 24.85 23.06
C ARG A 223 8.36 25.05 22.93
N MET A 224 9.00 24.37 21.99
CA MET A 224 10.46 24.46 21.77
C MET A 224 10.86 25.73 21.01
N GLY A 225 9.99 26.26 20.14
CA GLY A 225 10.35 27.35 19.24
C GLY A 225 11.22 26.86 18.07
N GLU A 226 11.30 27.66 17.00
CA GLU A 226 11.85 27.21 15.71
C GLU A 226 13.34 26.81 15.77
N ASP A 227 14.16 27.52 16.53
CA ASP A 227 15.60 27.26 16.60
C ASP A 227 15.92 25.94 17.31
N ASP A 228 15.20 25.63 18.39
CA ASP A 228 15.38 24.37 19.11
C ASP A 228 14.81 23.19 18.32
N VAL A 229 13.69 23.38 17.59
CA VAL A 229 13.16 22.35 16.68
C VAL A 229 14.16 22.04 15.58
N ARG A 230 14.81 23.05 14.98
CA ARG A 230 15.86 22.83 13.98
C ARG A 230 17.06 22.10 14.56
N ARG A 231 17.46 22.41 15.80
CA ARG A 231 18.58 21.75 16.48
C ARG A 231 18.30 20.27 16.78
N HIS A 232 17.06 19.94 17.14
CA HIS A 232 16.64 18.60 17.56
C HIS A 232 15.78 17.87 16.52
N LEU A 233 15.83 18.29 15.26
CA LEU A 233 14.94 17.78 14.22
C LEU A 233 15.08 16.26 14.04
N ALA A 234 16.32 15.75 14.01
CA ALA A 234 16.61 14.33 13.89
C ALA A 234 16.05 13.54 15.09
N ASP A 235 16.24 14.04 16.31
CA ASP A 235 15.75 13.42 17.54
C ASP A 235 14.21 13.36 17.58
N ILE A 236 13.54 14.43 17.14
CA ILE A 236 12.08 14.49 17.04
C ILE A 236 11.57 13.48 16.01
N CYS A 237 12.21 13.41 14.83
CA CYS A 237 11.88 12.43 13.80
C CYS A 237 12.08 10.98 14.29
N ALA A 238 13.19 10.70 14.96
CA ALA A 238 13.50 9.37 15.52
C ALA A 238 12.49 8.97 16.60
N SER A 239 12.21 9.88 17.54
CA SER A 239 11.23 9.66 18.62
C SER A 239 9.82 9.42 18.09
N PHE A 240 9.39 10.17 17.07
CA PHE A 240 8.08 9.98 16.42
C PHE A 240 8.03 8.64 15.68
N GLN A 241 9.06 8.33 14.87
CA GLN A 241 9.13 7.06 14.15
C GLN A 241 9.07 5.88 15.11
N GLU A 242 9.80 5.95 16.24
CA GLU A 242 9.78 4.89 17.24
C GLU A 242 8.38 4.68 17.83
N ALA A 243 7.65 5.76 18.12
CA ALA A 243 6.28 5.65 18.64
C ALA A 243 5.32 4.98 17.65
N VAL A 244 5.46 5.27 16.37
CA VAL A 244 4.67 4.61 15.32
C VAL A 244 5.04 3.12 15.22
N VAL A 245 6.35 2.81 15.13
CA VAL A 245 6.84 1.43 15.00
C VAL A 245 6.47 0.58 16.21
N ASP A 246 6.63 1.09 17.42
CA ASP A 246 6.22 0.42 18.66
C ASP A 246 4.73 0.06 18.65
N THR A 247 3.90 1.00 18.18
CA THR A 247 2.45 0.79 18.12
C THR A 247 2.10 -0.30 17.12
N LEU A 248 2.69 -0.24 15.92
CA LEU A 248 2.49 -1.25 14.87
C LEU A 248 2.91 -2.64 15.33
N VAL A 249 4.17 -2.78 15.78
CA VAL A 249 4.73 -4.07 16.18
C VAL A 249 4.06 -4.63 17.42
N GLY A 250 3.71 -3.78 18.40
CA GLY A 250 3.04 -4.22 19.61
C GLY A 250 1.63 -4.75 19.35
N LYS A 251 0.85 -4.09 18.47
CA LYS A 251 -0.47 -4.58 18.03
C LYS A 251 -0.36 -5.87 17.23
N LEU A 252 0.61 -5.94 16.32
CA LEU A 252 0.87 -7.14 15.54
C LEU A 252 1.31 -8.33 16.42
N ARG A 253 2.11 -8.09 17.46
CA ARG A 253 2.46 -9.11 18.46
C ARG A 253 1.24 -9.64 19.21
N ALA A 254 0.31 -8.75 19.58
CA ALA A 254 -0.94 -9.16 20.22
C ALA A 254 -1.78 -10.04 19.27
N ALA A 255 -1.86 -9.67 17.98
CA ALA A 255 -2.56 -10.46 16.97
C ALA A 255 -1.90 -11.83 16.73
N VAL A 256 -0.56 -11.89 16.66
CA VAL A 256 0.20 -13.16 16.55
C VAL A 256 -0.16 -14.10 17.70
N SER A 257 -0.13 -13.61 18.93
CA SER A 257 -0.49 -14.39 20.12
C SER A 257 -1.96 -14.83 20.11
N HIS A 258 -2.87 -13.97 19.65
CA HIS A 258 -4.31 -14.27 19.59
C HIS A 258 -4.64 -15.34 18.53
N CYS A 259 -4.03 -15.25 17.35
CA CYS A 259 -4.32 -16.14 16.23
C CYS A 259 -3.51 -17.44 16.25
N GLY A 260 -2.44 -17.52 17.04
CA GLY A 260 -1.59 -18.71 17.14
C GLY A 260 -0.75 -18.98 15.89
N THR A 261 -0.43 -17.95 15.10
CA THR A 261 0.48 -18.04 13.94
C THR A 261 1.62 -17.05 14.09
N ASP A 262 2.86 -17.52 13.88
CA ASP A 262 4.07 -16.70 13.84
C ASP A 262 4.42 -16.25 12.42
N ARG A 263 3.60 -16.62 11.43
CA ARG A 263 3.78 -16.23 10.03
C ARG A 263 3.17 -14.85 9.81
N VAL A 264 4.03 -13.90 9.44
CA VAL A 264 3.68 -12.47 9.36
C VAL A 264 4.16 -11.88 8.04
N ALA A 265 3.26 -11.24 7.30
CA ALA A 265 3.60 -10.39 6.16
C ALA A 265 3.46 -8.91 6.55
N ILE A 266 4.39 -8.05 6.15
CA ILE A 266 4.26 -6.59 6.27
C ILE A 266 4.30 -5.99 4.88
N VAL A 267 3.21 -5.34 4.47
CA VAL A 267 2.96 -4.89 3.10
C VAL A 267 2.44 -3.45 3.08
N GLY A 268 2.40 -2.81 1.90
CA GLY A 268 2.08 -1.39 1.75
C GLY A 268 3.28 -0.45 1.88
N GLY A 269 3.12 0.82 1.50
CA GLY A 269 4.22 1.76 1.34
C GLY A 269 5.07 1.99 2.60
N VAL A 270 4.47 1.98 3.79
CA VAL A 270 5.20 2.16 5.06
C VAL A 270 6.00 0.92 5.43
N ALA A 271 5.73 -0.25 4.83
CA ALA A 271 6.58 -1.42 4.97
C ALA A 271 8.01 -1.18 4.42
N ALA A 272 8.23 -0.14 3.61
CA ALA A 272 9.58 0.29 3.23
C ALA A 272 10.40 0.89 4.38
N ASN A 273 9.76 1.20 5.53
CA ASN A 273 10.42 1.82 6.66
C ASN A 273 11.50 0.90 7.29
N LYS A 274 12.77 1.34 7.28
CA LYS A 274 13.91 0.55 7.77
C LYS A 274 13.78 0.18 9.24
N ARG A 275 13.31 1.10 10.07
CA ARG A 275 13.15 0.86 11.51
C ARG A 275 12.05 -0.17 11.77
N LEU A 276 10.91 -0.07 11.08
CA LEU A 276 9.85 -1.08 11.13
C LEU A 276 10.38 -2.47 10.75
N ARG A 277 11.12 -2.57 9.63
CA ARG A 277 11.74 -3.84 9.18
C ARG A 277 12.69 -4.40 10.24
N GLN A 278 13.55 -3.55 10.81
CA GLN A 278 14.51 -3.93 11.84
C GLN A 278 13.79 -4.50 13.07
N VAL A 279 12.83 -3.75 13.64
CA VAL A 279 12.12 -4.17 14.86
C VAL A 279 11.28 -5.42 14.61
N ALA A 280 10.63 -5.55 13.45
CA ALA A 280 9.88 -6.74 13.07
C ALA A 280 10.76 -7.99 12.96
N SER A 281 11.97 -7.86 12.38
CA SER A 281 12.92 -8.98 12.23
C SER A 281 13.40 -9.56 13.57
N GLN A 282 13.34 -8.77 14.65
CA GLN A 282 13.74 -9.16 15.99
C GLN A 282 12.64 -9.88 16.78
N GLN A 283 11.44 -10.02 16.23
CA GLN A 283 10.29 -10.64 16.93
C GLN A 283 10.29 -12.17 16.92
N GLY A 284 11.18 -12.80 16.13
CA GLY A 284 11.20 -14.26 15.96
C GLY A 284 10.07 -14.80 15.07
N TRP A 285 9.37 -13.95 14.32
CA TRP A 285 8.33 -14.34 13.37
C TRP A 285 8.92 -14.94 12.10
N ASN A 286 8.17 -15.84 11.46
CA ASN A 286 8.39 -16.20 10.07
C ASN A 286 7.89 -15.03 9.19
N LEU A 287 8.81 -14.11 8.91
CA LEU A 287 8.51 -12.78 8.41
C LEU A 287 8.71 -12.69 6.89
N CYS A 288 7.68 -12.22 6.18
CA CYS A 288 7.78 -11.79 4.79
C CYS A 288 7.60 -10.28 4.69
N ILE A 289 8.61 -9.57 4.20
CA ILE A 289 8.47 -8.15 3.84
C ILE A 289 8.95 -8.00 2.40
N PRO A 290 8.06 -7.66 1.45
CA PRO A 290 8.45 -7.51 0.06
C PRO A 290 9.60 -6.51 -0.15
N PRO A 291 10.38 -6.66 -1.24
CA PRO A 291 11.25 -5.59 -1.72
C PRO A 291 10.49 -4.28 -1.87
N ILE A 292 11.17 -3.15 -1.62
CA ILE A 292 10.54 -1.81 -1.62
C ILE A 292 9.72 -1.54 -2.89
N LYS A 293 10.20 -2.00 -4.05
CA LYS A 293 9.51 -1.81 -5.34
C LYS A 293 8.12 -2.45 -5.42
N TYR A 294 7.83 -3.44 -4.58
CA TYR A 294 6.53 -4.10 -4.48
C TYR A 294 5.72 -3.68 -3.25
N CYS A 295 6.29 -2.82 -2.39
CA CYS A 295 5.59 -2.23 -1.25
C CYS A 295 4.78 -0.99 -1.64
N THR A 296 5.24 -0.24 -2.64
CA THR A 296 4.51 0.91 -3.21
C THR A 296 3.50 0.44 -4.25
N ASP A 297 2.55 1.30 -4.60
CA ASP A 297 1.48 0.97 -5.54
C ASP A 297 2.06 0.60 -6.92
N ASN A 298 1.67 -0.57 -7.42
CA ASN A 298 2.17 -1.14 -8.67
C ASN A 298 1.15 -2.11 -9.27
N ALA A 299 1.14 -2.24 -10.59
CA ALA A 299 0.22 -3.14 -11.29
C ALA A 299 0.67 -4.61 -11.27
N THR A 300 1.91 -4.90 -10.89
CA THR A 300 2.43 -6.27 -10.81
C THR A 300 1.64 -7.10 -9.80
N VAL A 301 1.39 -6.54 -8.63
CA VAL A 301 0.60 -7.21 -7.59
C VAL A 301 -0.88 -7.33 -7.95
N ILE A 302 -1.41 -6.38 -8.73
CA ILE A 302 -2.77 -6.42 -9.28
C ILE A 302 -2.92 -7.51 -10.33
N ALA A 303 -1.95 -7.63 -11.25
CA ALA A 303 -1.90 -8.70 -12.23
C ALA A 303 -1.82 -10.08 -11.56
N LEU A 304 -1.03 -10.22 -10.48
CA LEU A 304 -0.92 -11.46 -9.72
C LEU A 304 -2.22 -11.86 -9.03
N ALA A 305 -2.88 -10.92 -8.35
CA ALA A 305 -4.18 -11.14 -7.72
C ALA A 305 -5.24 -11.52 -8.78
N GLY A 306 -5.28 -10.80 -9.90
CA GLY A 306 -6.18 -11.11 -11.02
C GLY A 306 -5.92 -12.48 -11.65
N ALA A 307 -4.65 -12.84 -11.88
CA ALA A 307 -4.26 -14.16 -12.38
C ALA A 307 -4.67 -15.28 -11.42
N PHE A 308 -4.57 -15.05 -10.11
CA PHE A 308 -5.05 -15.98 -9.10
C PHE A 308 -6.56 -16.23 -9.19
N HIS A 309 -7.36 -15.17 -9.26
CA HIS A 309 -8.82 -15.28 -9.38
C HIS A 309 -9.24 -15.94 -10.70
N LEU A 310 -8.58 -15.60 -11.82
CA LEU A 310 -8.81 -16.24 -13.12
C LEU A 310 -8.55 -17.76 -13.09
N ARG A 311 -7.49 -18.20 -12.42
CA ARG A 311 -7.18 -19.64 -12.26
C ARG A 311 -8.25 -20.38 -11.45
N ARG A 312 -9.01 -19.68 -10.61
CA ARG A 312 -10.17 -20.22 -9.89
C ARG A 312 -11.46 -20.20 -10.73
N GLY A 313 -11.37 -19.76 -11.99
CA GLY A 313 -12.53 -19.62 -12.88
C GLY A 313 -13.35 -18.37 -12.63
N GLU A 314 -12.89 -17.47 -11.77
CA GLU A 314 -13.58 -16.23 -11.43
C GLU A 314 -13.40 -15.19 -12.55
N LYS A 315 -14.44 -14.41 -12.80
CA LYS A 315 -14.48 -13.33 -13.78
C LYS A 315 -15.40 -12.23 -13.27
N THR A 316 -15.08 -10.98 -13.57
CA THR A 316 -15.96 -9.86 -13.25
C THR A 316 -16.78 -9.48 -14.49
N PRO A 317 -18.11 -9.32 -14.38
CA PRO A 317 -18.94 -8.77 -15.45
C PRO A 317 -18.45 -7.41 -15.92
N TYR A 318 -18.50 -7.11 -17.23
CA TYR A 318 -17.97 -5.84 -17.78
C TYR A 318 -18.67 -4.57 -17.25
N ASP A 319 -19.86 -4.68 -16.69
CA ASP A 319 -20.66 -3.59 -16.13
C ASP A 319 -20.31 -3.24 -14.67
N PHE A 320 -19.35 -3.94 -14.05
CA PHE A 320 -18.94 -3.65 -12.66
C PHE A 320 -18.60 -2.17 -12.42
N MET A 321 -18.93 -1.65 -11.25
CA MET A 321 -18.63 -0.28 -10.88
C MET A 321 -17.38 -0.18 -10.00
N ILE A 322 -16.71 0.97 -10.02
CA ILE A 322 -15.67 1.27 -9.02
C ILE A 322 -16.31 1.37 -7.63
N ASN A 323 -15.57 0.97 -6.61
CA ASN A 323 -15.95 1.21 -5.22
C ASN A 323 -14.79 1.88 -4.46
N PRO A 324 -14.79 3.22 -4.35
CA PRO A 324 -13.76 3.97 -3.64
C PRO A 324 -13.51 3.53 -2.19
N ALA A 325 -14.51 2.92 -1.56
CA ALA A 325 -14.47 2.44 -0.18
C ALA A 325 -14.56 0.91 -0.10
N TRP A 326 -14.12 0.19 -1.14
CA TRP A 326 -14.22 -1.27 -1.20
C TRP A 326 -13.42 -1.93 -0.08
N ARG A 327 -14.13 -2.49 0.90
CA ARG A 327 -13.49 -3.17 2.03
C ARG A 327 -12.94 -4.52 1.61
N LEU A 328 -11.78 -4.85 2.17
CA LEU A 328 -11.14 -6.14 1.92
C LEU A 328 -12.03 -7.29 2.44
N GLY A 329 -12.21 -8.32 1.62
CA GLY A 329 -13.05 -9.48 1.93
C GLY A 329 -14.53 -9.33 1.54
N GLU A 330 -14.98 -8.12 1.18
CA GLU A 330 -16.31 -7.92 0.60
C GLU A 330 -16.29 -8.19 -0.91
N LYS A 331 -17.39 -8.72 -1.45
CA LYS A 331 -17.55 -8.82 -2.90
C LYS A 331 -17.80 -7.42 -3.48
N LEU A 332 -17.26 -7.17 -4.66
CA LEU A 332 -17.60 -5.96 -5.40
C LEU A 332 -19.08 -6.04 -5.81
N GLU A 333 -19.86 -5.03 -5.48
CA GLU A 333 -21.23 -4.90 -5.96
C GLU A 333 -21.21 -4.70 -7.49
N THR A 334 -21.97 -5.54 -8.19
CA THR A 334 -22.18 -5.50 -9.65
C THR A 334 -23.49 -4.83 -9.97
#